data_AF-A0AAV7G6K7-F1
#
_entry.id   AF-A0AAV7G6K7-F1
#
_cell.length_a   1.000
_cell.length_b   1.000
_cell.length_c   1.000
_cell.angle_alpha   90.00
_cell.angle_beta   90.00
_cell.angle_gamma   90.00
#
_symmetry.space_group_name_H-M   'P 1'
#
loop_
_entity.id
_entity.type
_entity.pdbx_description
1 polymer ?
#
loop_
_entity_poly.entity_id
_entity_poly.type
_entity_poly.pdbx_seq_one_letter_code
_entity_poly.pdbx_strand_id
1 'polypeptide(L)'
;MASALRFVQPSASLHQLPLSGPRSSRRCSSILPPASSHTIFHRRVTTAVGTRHRRSVDDSPAGDEPISFELAVFLFNNGDYYRCHDFLEELWYEAEEPTRTILHGILQCAVGFHHLFNQNHRGAMMELGEGLCKLRKIGFESGPFLRFEQEISEALEFVYQTQKELAACADDLCIAMDGSEVSYRLLGSFAAGQKLYKVDHSPEGLPCIIFTSSRHHVLDKFSMVKVPTLDASKEHLEAFQYRSK
;
A
#
# COMPACT_ATOMS: atom_id res chain seq x y z
N MET A 1 -19.77 -59.55 21.39
CA MET A 1 -18.89 -59.30 20.23
C MET A 1 -17.87 -58.26 20.67
N ALA A 2 -16.82 -58.63 21.42
CA ALA A 2 -15.45 -58.93 20.94
C ALA A 2 -14.82 -57.73 20.18
N SER A 3 -13.66 -57.14 20.50
CA SER A 3 -12.37 -57.59 21.06
C SER A 3 -11.57 -56.34 21.54
N ALA A 4 -11.07 -56.22 22.77
CA ALA A 4 -9.70 -56.53 23.27
C ALA A 4 -8.54 -56.03 22.35
N LEU A 5 -7.54 -55.25 22.80
CA LEU A 5 -6.46 -55.66 23.73
C LEU A 5 -5.67 -54.46 24.33
N ARG A 6 -5.12 -54.69 25.53
CA ARG A 6 -4.24 -53.83 26.37
C ARG A 6 -2.77 -53.92 25.95
N PHE A 7 -1.93 -52.93 26.27
CA PHE A 7 -0.50 -53.11 26.69
C PHE A 7 -0.02 -51.82 27.42
N VAL A 8 0.08 -51.79 28.76
CA VAL A 8 1.27 -52.00 29.62
C VAL A 8 2.21 -50.78 29.73
N GLN A 9 2.33 -50.25 30.96
CA GLN A 9 3.40 -49.35 31.42
C GLN A 9 4.71 -50.13 31.66
N PRO A 10 5.84 -49.41 31.74
CA PRO A 10 6.78 -49.72 32.81
C PRO A 10 7.22 -48.47 33.58
N SER A 11 7.17 -48.58 34.92
CA SER A 11 7.91 -47.75 35.85
C SER A 11 9.22 -48.44 36.21
N ALA A 12 10.32 -47.69 36.24
CA ALA A 12 11.51 -48.04 37.01
C ALA A 12 12.30 -46.76 37.32
N SER A 13 12.60 -46.58 38.60
CA SER A 13 13.30 -45.48 39.24
C SER A 13 14.80 -45.76 39.30
N LEU A 14 15.68 -44.74 39.17
CA LEU A 14 17.03 -44.77 39.75
C LEU A 14 17.69 -43.35 39.79
N HIS A 15 17.90 -42.89 41.03
CA HIS A 15 19.07 -42.15 41.56
C HIS A 15 19.42 -40.67 41.18
N GLN A 16 19.30 -39.83 42.22
CA GLN A 16 20.09 -38.65 42.64
C GLN A 16 21.62 -38.92 42.67
N LEU A 17 22.62 -38.03 42.48
CA LEU A 17 22.94 -36.57 42.60
C LEU A 17 24.28 -36.33 41.81
N PRO A 18 25.06 -35.23 41.98
CA PRO A 18 24.86 -33.82 41.59
C PRO A 18 26.01 -33.28 40.70
N LEU A 19 25.80 -32.15 39.98
CA LEU A 19 26.93 -31.31 39.52
C LEU A 19 26.62 -29.82 39.64
N SER A 20 27.66 -29.10 40.05
CA SER A 20 27.71 -27.75 40.58
C SER A 20 28.24 -26.71 39.58
N GLY A 21 27.50 -25.60 39.43
CA GLY A 21 27.96 -24.23 39.09
C GLY A 21 28.51 -23.93 37.67
N PRO A 22 28.76 -22.64 37.31
CA PRO A 22 28.39 -21.38 37.98
C PRO A 22 27.49 -20.44 37.15
N ARG A 23 26.88 -19.48 37.85
CA ARG A 23 26.24 -18.28 37.28
C ARG A 23 27.28 -17.41 36.56
N SER A 24 26.94 -16.94 35.36
CA SER A 24 27.60 -15.81 34.72
C SER A 24 26.55 -14.90 34.07
N SER A 25 26.42 -13.70 34.62
CA SER A 25 25.81 -12.56 33.96
C SER A 25 26.72 -12.10 32.81
N ARG A 26 26.18 -11.83 31.62
CA ARG A 26 26.58 -10.70 30.75
C ARG A 26 25.72 -10.63 29.47
N ARG A 27 24.93 -9.55 29.41
CA ARG A 27 24.55 -8.73 28.24
C ARG A 27 24.23 -9.44 26.91
N CYS A 28 22.93 -9.52 26.58
CA CYS A 28 22.49 -9.36 25.19
C CYS A 28 22.68 -7.89 24.80
N SER A 29 23.65 -7.63 23.92
CA SER A 29 23.75 -6.36 23.22
C SER A 29 22.69 -6.35 22.12
N SER A 30 21.69 -5.48 22.27
CA SER A 30 20.75 -5.10 21.23
C SER A 30 21.49 -4.40 20.08
N ILE A 31 21.58 -5.04 18.92
CA ILE A 31 21.90 -4.38 17.67
C ILE A 31 20.56 -3.95 17.05
N LEU A 32 20.21 -2.68 17.28
CA LEU A 32 19.13 -1.98 16.56
C LEU A 32 19.61 -1.69 15.12
N PRO A 33 18.81 -2.00 14.08
CA PRO A 33 18.99 -1.38 12.77
C PRO A 33 18.45 0.07 12.80
N PRO A 34 18.97 0.97 11.94
CA PRO A 34 18.66 2.40 12.01
C PRO A 34 17.24 2.71 11.52
N ALA A 35 16.61 3.66 12.20
CA ALA A 35 15.32 4.23 11.85
C ALA A 35 15.42 5.06 10.56
N SER A 36 14.72 4.61 9.50
CA SER A 36 14.40 5.46 8.36
C SER A 36 13.39 6.52 8.81
N SER A 37 13.83 7.77 8.75
CA SER A 37 13.15 8.94 9.31
C SER A 37 11.89 9.29 8.52
N HIS A 38 10.73 9.19 9.17
CA HIS A 38 9.61 10.08 8.91
C HIS A 38 10.06 11.51 9.23
N THR A 39 9.94 12.43 8.27
CA THR A 39 10.06 13.86 8.58
C THR A 39 8.79 14.57 8.14
N ILE A 40 7.82 14.56 9.05
CA ILE A 40 6.74 15.52 9.11
C ILE A 40 7.38 16.85 9.54
N PHE A 41 7.27 17.89 8.72
CA PHE A 41 7.76 19.23 9.03
C PHE A 41 6.80 19.93 10.00
N HIS A 42 7.03 19.80 11.31
CA HIS A 42 6.50 20.74 12.30
C HIS A 42 7.53 21.84 12.58
N ARG A 43 7.23 23.06 12.11
CA ARG A 43 8.00 24.27 12.40
C ARG A 43 7.76 24.72 13.84
N ARG A 44 8.76 24.58 14.73
CA ARG A 44 8.83 25.34 16.00
C ARG A 44 9.74 26.55 15.83
N VAL A 45 9.23 27.70 16.25
CA VAL A 45 9.91 29.00 16.26
C VAL A 45 10.97 29.01 17.36
N THR A 46 12.23 29.23 16.99
CA THR A 46 13.25 29.77 17.89
C THR A 46 14.07 30.84 17.16
N THR A 47 14.25 31.95 17.84
CA THR A 47 14.94 33.16 17.42
C THR A 47 16.45 32.93 17.32
N ALA A 48 17.04 33.11 16.14
CA ALA A 48 18.45 33.50 16.00
C ALA A 48 18.72 34.05 14.59
N VAL A 49 19.28 35.26 14.57
CA VAL A 49 19.69 36.04 13.40
C VAL A 49 20.83 35.32 12.67
N GLY A 50 20.69 35.14 11.35
CA GLY A 50 21.74 34.59 10.49
C GLY A 50 21.33 34.63 9.02
N THR A 51 21.88 35.60 8.29
CA THR A 51 21.75 35.84 6.86
C THR A 51 21.87 34.57 6.02
N ARG A 52 20.77 34.16 5.37
CA ARG A 52 20.75 33.09 4.36
C ARG A 52 20.51 33.66 2.97
N HIS A 53 21.47 33.36 2.11
CA HIS A 53 21.41 33.52 0.66
C HIS A 53 20.15 32.81 0.12
N ARG A 54 19.20 33.60 -0.38
CA ARG A 54 17.90 33.17 -0.88
C ARG A 54 18.09 32.42 -2.20
N ARG A 55 17.95 31.10 -2.20
CA ARG A 55 17.70 30.35 -3.44
C ARG A 55 16.35 30.80 -3.97
N SER A 56 16.37 31.40 -5.15
CA SER A 56 15.20 31.71 -5.97
C SER A 56 14.51 30.41 -6.34
N VAL A 57 13.45 30.06 -5.60
CA VAL A 57 12.41 29.15 -6.08
C VAL A 57 11.60 29.98 -7.06
N ASP A 58 11.51 29.45 -8.27
CA ASP A 58 10.68 29.96 -9.35
C ASP A 58 9.21 29.87 -8.90
N ASP A 59 8.71 30.98 -8.37
CA ASP A 59 7.33 31.15 -7.91
C ASP A 59 6.45 31.39 -9.15
N SER A 60 6.24 30.33 -9.92
CA SER A 60 5.17 30.31 -10.91
C SER A 60 3.85 30.23 -10.14
N PRO A 61 2.89 31.16 -10.34
CA PRO A 61 1.65 31.12 -9.62
C PRO A 61 0.92 29.85 -10.04
N ALA A 62 0.78 28.90 -9.10
CA ALA A 62 -0.21 27.85 -9.22
C ALA A 62 -1.52 28.57 -9.56
N GLY A 63 -2.02 28.33 -10.77
CA GLY A 63 -3.19 29.03 -11.28
C GLY A 63 -4.35 28.93 -10.29
N ASP A 64 -5.19 29.96 -10.27
CA ASP A 64 -6.41 30.07 -9.46
C ASP A 64 -7.48 29.01 -9.84
N GLU A 65 -7.08 27.74 -9.98
CA GLU A 65 -7.98 26.64 -10.31
C GLU A 65 -8.75 26.26 -9.04
N PRO A 66 -10.09 26.36 -9.03
CA PRO A 66 -10.87 26.16 -7.82
C PRO A 66 -10.75 24.72 -7.33
N ILE A 67 -10.31 24.58 -6.07
CA ILE A 67 -10.19 23.30 -5.38
C ILE A 67 -11.60 22.68 -5.27
N SER A 68 -11.80 21.55 -5.93
CA SER A 68 -13.07 20.84 -5.97
C SER A 68 -12.84 19.34 -6.01
N PHE A 69 -13.80 18.58 -5.47
CA PHE A 69 -13.74 17.13 -5.51
C PHE A 69 -13.89 16.60 -6.94
N GLU A 70 -14.69 17.26 -7.77
CA GLU A 70 -14.88 16.95 -9.19
C GLU A 70 -13.58 17.08 -9.97
N LEU A 71 -12.75 18.09 -9.67
CA LEU A 71 -11.43 18.21 -10.27
C LEU A 71 -10.48 17.09 -9.81
N ALA A 72 -10.48 16.74 -8.53
CA ALA A 72 -9.71 15.60 -8.04
C ALA A 72 -10.11 14.28 -8.73
N VAL A 73 -11.42 14.06 -8.91
CA VAL A 73 -11.97 12.91 -9.66
C VAL A 73 -11.53 12.93 -11.12
N PHE A 74 -11.61 14.09 -11.78
CA PHE A 74 -11.13 14.25 -13.15
C PHE A 74 -9.64 13.92 -13.28
N LEU A 75 -8.80 14.46 -12.39
CA LEU A 75 -7.35 14.20 -12.38
C LEU A 75 -7.05 12.71 -12.17
N PHE A 76 -7.73 12.05 -11.22
CA PHE A 76 -7.58 10.62 -10.98
C PHE A 76 -7.90 9.80 -12.23
N ASN A 77 -9.05 10.06 -12.85
CA ASN A 77 -9.53 9.31 -14.01
C ASN A 77 -8.70 9.58 -15.28
N ASN A 78 -7.96 10.69 -15.35
CA ASN A 78 -7.01 10.99 -16.43
C ASN A 78 -5.58 10.51 -16.12
N GLY A 79 -5.36 9.84 -14.99
CA GLY A 79 -4.05 9.31 -14.61
C GLY A 79 -3.06 10.35 -14.08
N ASP A 80 -3.50 11.59 -13.81
CA ASP A 80 -2.70 12.61 -13.15
C ASP A 80 -2.76 12.44 -11.62
N TYR A 81 -2.26 11.31 -11.16
CA TYR A 81 -2.33 10.91 -9.77
C TYR A 81 -1.53 11.82 -8.85
N TYR A 82 -0.48 12.46 -9.36
CA TYR A 82 0.28 13.46 -8.61
C TYR A 82 -0.57 14.71 -8.40
N ARG A 83 -1.11 15.36 -9.41
CA ARG A 83 -1.96 16.53 -9.12
C ARG A 83 -3.22 16.14 -8.34
N CYS A 84 -3.77 14.94 -8.57
CA CYS A 84 -4.90 14.43 -7.80
C CYS A 84 -4.61 14.38 -6.28
N HIS A 85 -3.43 13.89 -5.85
CA HIS A 85 -3.11 13.80 -4.43
C HIS A 85 -3.02 15.18 -3.77
N ASP A 86 -2.44 16.18 -4.43
CA ASP A 86 -2.33 17.55 -3.92
C ASP A 86 -3.72 18.15 -3.66
N PHE A 87 -4.64 18.04 -4.64
CA PHE A 87 -6.01 18.54 -4.49
C PHE A 87 -6.80 17.79 -3.41
N LEU A 88 -6.64 16.47 -3.31
CA LEU A 88 -7.31 15.68 -2.26
C LEU A 88 -6.75 15.98 -0.88
N GLU A 89 -5.47 16.34 -0.76
CA GLU A 89 -4.85 16.71 0.52
C GLU A 89 -5.49 17.98 1.09
N GLU A 90 -5.71 19.00 0.26
CA GLU A 90 -6.39 20.23 0.66
C GLU A 90 -7.83 19.98 1.12
N LEU A 91 -8.59 19.17 0.37
CA LEU A 91 -9.95 18.78 0.75
C LEU A 91 -9.96 17.96 2.05
N TRP A 92 -8.99 17.05 2.20
CA TRP A 92 -8.85 16.22 3.37
C TRP A 92 -8.54 17.03 4.63
N TYR A 93 -7.71 18.07 4.53
CA TYR A 93 -7.36 18.92 5.67
C TYR A 93 -8.60 19.55 6.31
N GLU A 94 -9.53 20.05 5.50
CA GLU A 94 -10.76 20.74 5.94
C GLU A 94 -11.93 19.78 6.25
N ALA A 95 -11.82 18.50 5.89
CA ALA A 95 -12.91 17.55 6.08
C ALA A 95 -13.03 17.01 7.51
N GLU A 96 -14.29 16.80 7.93
CA GLU A 96 -14.68 16.09 9.14
C GLU A 96 -15.01 14.62 8.84
N GLU A 97 -15.04 13.78 9.88
CA GLU A 97 -15.47 12.39 9.75
C GLU A 97 -16.98 12.30 9.42
N PRO A 98 -17.41 11.33 8.60
CA PRO A 98 -16.62 10.24 7.98
C PRO A 98 -15.98 10.62 6.62
N THR A 99 -16.32 11.78 6.06
CA THR A 99 -15.81 12.25 4.76
C THR A 99 -14.29 12.32 4.74
N ARG A 100 -13.67 12.75 5.84
CA ARG A 100 -12.22 12.81 6.01
C ARG A 100 -11.55 11.45 5.74
N THR A 101 -12.10 10.37 6.28
CA THR A 101 -11.57 9.02 6.04
C THR A 101 -11.73 8.59 4.59
N ILE A 102 -12.84 8.93 3.92
CA ILE A 102 -13.05 8.64 2.49
C ILE A 102 -12.00 9.35 1.64
N LEU A 103 -11.83 10.67 1.82
CA LEU A 103 -10.86 11.47 1.09
C LEU A 103 -9.44 10.95 1.29
N HIS A 104 -9.07 10.61 2.52
CA HIS A 104 -7.76 10.03 2.82
C HIS A 104 -7.55 8.68 2.13
N GLY A 105 -8.59 7.84 2.05
CA GLY A 105 -8.55 6.59 1.31
C GLY A 105 -8.25 6.81 -0.18
N ILE A 106 -8.99 7.72 -0.82
CA ILE A 106 -8.81 8.05 -2.24
C ILE A 106 -7.44 8.69 -2.50
N LEU A 107 -7.00 9.59 -1.62
CA LEU A 107 -5.69 10.25 -1.68
C LEU A 107 -4.58 9.20 -1.71
N GLN A 108 -4.60 8.23 -0.79
CA GLN A 108 -3.60 7.17 -0.77
C GLN A 108 -3.66 6.27 -2.02
N CYS A 109 -4.85 6.02 -2.55
CA CYS A 109 -4.96 5.31 -3.83
C CYS A 109 -4.26 6.07 -4.96
N ALA A 110 -4.39 7.41 -5.02
CA ALA A 110 -3.68 8.23 -5.99
C ALA A 110 -2.15 8.13 -5.81
N VAL A 111 -1.65 8.28 -4.58
CA VAL A 111 -0.22 8.11 -4.27
C VAL A 111 0.28 6.71 -4.67
N GLY A 112 -0.53 5.67 -4.43
CA GLY A 112 -0.24 4.29 -4.80
C GLY A 112 -0.04 4.12 -6.31
N PHE A 113 -0.94 4.66 -7.14
CA PHE A 113 -0.78 4.63 -8.60
C PHE A 113 0.39 5.49 -9.09
N HIS A 114 0.61 6.66 -8.49
CA HIS A 114 1.78 7.47 -8.79
C HIS A 114 3.07 6.69 -8.56
N HIS A 115 3.18 5.96 -7.45
CA HIS A 115 4.30 5.07 -7.18
C HIS A 115 4.41 3.92 -8.18
N LEU A 116 3.30 3.29 -8.54
CA LEU A 116 3.29 2.17 -9.49
C LEU A 116 3.89 2.59 -10.84
N PHE A 117 3.43 3.71 -11.39
CA PHE A 117 3.90 4.20 -12.69
C PHE A 117 5.30 4.83 -12.65
N ASN A 118 5.79 5.18 -11.45
CA ASN A 118 7.18 5.58 -11.19
C ASN A 118 8.08 4.41 -10.73
N GLN A 119 7.67 3.16 -10.99
CA GLN A 119 8.49 1.95 -10.75
C GLN A 119 8.82 1.72 -9.26
N ASN A 120 8.02 2.30 -8.37
CA ASN A 120 8.06 2.07 -6.93
C ASN A 120 6.94 1.10 -6.51
N HIS A 121 7.14 -0.16 -6.83
CA HIS A 121 6.23 -1.29 -6.60
C HIS A 121 5.84 -1.45 -5.13
N ARG A 122 6.82 -1.29 -4.22
CA ARG A 122 6.59 -1.37 -2.78
C ARG A 122 5.71 -0.25 -2.28
N GLY A 123 6.05 0.99 -2.65
CA GLY A 123 5.25 2.16 -2.29
C GLY A 123 3.84 2.03 -2.81
N ALA A 124 3.67 1.53 -4.05
CA ALA A 124 2.37 1.28 -4.63
C ALA A 124 1.54 0.30 -3.80
N MET A 125 2.06 -0.89 -3.48
CA MET A 125 1.33 -1.89 -2.70
C MET A 125 0.99 -1.40 -1.28
N MET A 126 1.90 -0.65 -0.65
CA MET A 126 1.66 -0.08 0.69
C MET A 126 0.53 0.95 0.67
N GLU A 127 0.61 1.96 -0.19
CA GLU A 127 -0.37 3.05 -0.24
C GLU A 127 -1.74 2.57 -0.74
N LEU A 128 -1.78 1.70 -1.76
CA LEU A 128 -3.03 1.08 -2.21
C LEU A 128 -3.68 0.25 -1.09
N GLY A 129 -2.89 -0.53 -0.34
CA GLY A 129 -3.38 -1.33 0.77
C GLY A 129 -3.92 -0.48 1.93
N GLU A 130 -3.22 0.60 2.28
CA GLU A 130 -3.68 1.53 3.32
C GLU A 130 -4.94 2.30 2.89
N GLY A 131 -5.00 2.76 1.64
CA GLY A 131 -6.17 3.44 1.09
C GLY A 131 -7.39 2.52 1.10
N LEU A 132 -7.21 1.27 0.65
CA LEU A 132 -8.25 0.24 0.68
C LEU A 132 -8.74 -0.08 2.10
N CYS A 133 -7.83 -0.12 3.08
CA CYS A 133 -8.20 -0.31 4.49
C CYS A 133 -9.09 0.84 4.99
N LYS A 134 -8.79 2.09 4.61
CA LYS A 134 -9.60 3.26 4.99
C LYS A 134 -10.98 3.23 4.33
N LEU A 135 -11.05 2.92 3.03
CA LEU A 135 -12.32 2.79 2.30
C LEU A 135 -13.22 1.70 2.91
N ARG A 136 -12.67 0.52 3.20
CA ARG A 136 -13.40 -0.60 3.83
C ARG A 136 -13.99 -0.27 5.20
N LYS A 137 -13.29 0.57 5.98
CA LYS A 137 -13.77 0.98 7.32
C LYS A 137 -15.07 1.78 7.27
N ILE A 138 -15.37 2.42 6.13
CA ILE A 138 -16.62 3.18 5.96
C ILE A 138 -17.83 2.24 5.84
N GLY A 139 -17.63 1.02 5.30
CA GLY A 139 -18.70 0.04 5.14
C GLY A 139 -19.72 0.44 4.06
N PHE A 140 -19.25 0.74 2.85
CA PHE A 140 -20.12 1.08 1.73
C PHE A 140 -21.05 -0.08 1.36
N GLU A 141 -22.36 0.16 1.36
CA GLU A 141 -23.36 -0.85 0.97
C GLU A 141 -23.60 -0.87 -0.55
N SER A 142 -23.42 0.28 -1.21
CA SER A 142 -23.62 0.47 -2.64
C SER A 142 -22.99 1.78 -3.12
N GLY A 143 -23.10 2.08 -4.42
CA GLY A 143 -22.71 3.36 -4.99
C GLY A 143 -21.28 3.41 -5.51
N PRO A 144 -20.80 4.60 -5.90
CA PRO A 144 -19.54 4.74 -6.61
C PRO A 144 -18.31 4.44 -5.75
N PHE A 145 -18.34 4.71 -4.44
CA PHE A 145 -17.21 4.40 -3.56
C PHE A 145 -17.01 2.90 -3.36
N LEU A 146 -18.09 2.10 -3.32
CA LEU A 146 -17.96 0.64 -3.29
C LEU A 146 -17.36 0.10 -4.59
N ARG A 147 -17.83 0.60 -5.75
CA ARG A 147 -17.26 0.21 -7.06
C ARG A 147 -15.78 0.58 -7.14
N PHE A 148 -15.43 1.79 -6.73
CA PHE A 148 -14.04 2.22 -6.67
C PHE A 148 -13.20 1.34 -5.74
N GLU A 149 -13.69 1.04 -4.53
CA GLU A 149 -13.01 0.14 -3.58
C GLU A 149 -12.73 -1.24 -4.21
N GLN A 150 -13.70 -1.82 -4.91
CA GLN A 150 -13.58 -3.11 -5.59
C GLN A 150 -12.49 -3.06 -6.68
N GLU A 151 -12.52 -2.02 -7.52
CA GLU A 151 -11.51 -1.83 -8.57
C GLU A 151 -10.10 -1.62 -8.00
N ILE A 152 -9.96 -0.87 -6.90
CA ILE A 152 -8.69 -0.74 -6.17
C ILE A 152 -8.22 -2.09 -5.64
N SER A 153 -9.13 -2.90 -5.08
CA SER A 153 -8.80 -4.24 -4.58
C SER A 153 -8.31 -5.17 -5.69
N GLU A 154 -8.94 -5.12 -6.87
CA GLU A 154 -8.52 -5.89 -8.05
C GLU A 154 -7.14 -5.44 -8.55
N ALA A 155 -6.90 -4.13 -8.62
CA ALA A 155 -5.61 -3.58 -9.03
C ALA A 155 -4.49 -3.93 -8.03
N LEU A 156 -4.75 -3.85 -6.73
CA LEU A 156 -3.78 -4.23 -5.70
C LEU A 156 -3.44 -5.72 -5.77
N GLU A 157 -4.45 -6.59 -5.90
CA GLU A 157 -4.25 -8.03 -6.05
C GLU A 157 -3.45 -8.35 -7.32
N PHE A 158 -3.75 -7.67 -8.43
CA PHE A 158 -2.99 -7.80 -9.67
C PHE A 158 -1.51 -7.45 -9.50
N VAL A 159 -1.20 -6.32 -8.86
CA VAL A 159 0.19 -5.91 -8.59
C VAL A 159 0.87 -6.96 -7.69
N TYR A 160 0.20 -7.42 -6.65
CA TYR A 160 0.75 -8.44 -5.76
C TYR A 160 1.06 -9.76 -6.49
N GLN A 161 0.13 -10.28 -7.28
CA GLN A 161 0.31 -11.56 -7.98
C GLN A 161 1.42 -11.48 -9.04
N THR A 162 1.51 -10.37 -9.77
CA THR A 162 2.57 -10.18 -10.78
C THR A 162 3.94 -10.02 -10.13
N GLN A 163 4.04 -9.37 -8.96
CA GLN A 163 5.29 -9.33 -8.18
C GLN A 163 5.66 -10.72 -7.61
N LYS A 164 4.68 -11.51 -7.16
CA LYS A 164 4.92 -12.89 -6.74
C LYS A 164 5.43 -13.78 -7.88
N GLU A 165 4.80 -13.69 -9.05
CA GLU A 165 5.21 -14.43 -10.24
C GLU A 165 6.66 -14.10 -10.60
N LEU A 166 7.00 -12.81 -10.61
CA LEU A 166 8.35 -12.34 -10.85
C LEU A 166 9.36 -12.85 -9.84
N ALA A 167 9.03 -12.80 -8.55
CA ALA A 167 9.90 -13.29 -7.49
C ALA A 167 10.10 -14.81 -7.54
N ALA A 168 9.05 -15.58 -7.86
CA ALA A 168 9.12 -17.04 -7.99
C ALA A 168 9.98 -17.49 -9.18
N CYS A 169 10.11 -16.64 -10.20
CA CYS A 169 10.99 -16.88 -11.34
C CYS A 169 12.44 -16.44 -11.10
N ALA A 170 12.78 -15.88 -9.94
CA ALA A 170 14.16 -15.58 -9.58
C ALA A 170 14.87 -16.83 -9.06
N ASP A 171 16.03 -17.13 -9.65
CA ASP A 171 16.75 -18.39 -9.44
C ASP A 171 17.33 -18.56 -8.01
N ASP A 172 17.24 -17.52 -7.16
CA ASP A 172 17.96 -17.45 -5.89
C ASP A 172 17.10 -17.52 -4.61
N LEU A 173 15.75 -17.54 -4.68
CA LEU A 173 14.94 -17.45 -3.45
C LEU A 173 13.51 -18.02 -3.54
N CYS A 174 13.30 -19.21 -2.99
CA CYS A 174 11.95 -19.75 -2.72
C CYS A 174 11.41 -19.20 -1.39
N ILE A 175 10.76 -18.04 -1.40
CA ILE A 175 9.99 -17.54 -0.25
C ILE A 175 8.56 -18.08 -0.33
N ALA A 176 8.08 -18.71 0.76
CA ALA A 176 6.65 -19.00 0.91
C ALA A 176 5.89 -17.68 1.15
N MET A 177 5.04 -17.30 0.18
CA MET A 177 4.28 -16.05 0.19
C MET A 177 2.88 -16.29 0.76
N ASP A 178 2.68 -15.97 2.04
CA ASP A 178 1.44 -16.25 2.79
C ASP A 178 0.42 -15.10 2.81
N GLY A 179 0.74 -13.97 2.16
CA GLY A 179 -0.13 -12.79 2.16
C GLY A 179 -0.02 -11.92 3.42
N SER A 180 0.92 -12.21 4.32
CA SER A 180 1.22 -11.35 5.48
C SER A 180 1.89 -10.03 5.06
N GLU A 181 1.81 -9.04 5.95
CA GLU A 181 2.54 -7.77 5.80
C GLU A 181 4.05 -8.00 5.59
N VAL A 182 4.61 -9.04 6.23
CA VAL A 182 6.02 -9.43 6.06
C VAL A 182 6.29 -9.92 4.65
N SER A 183 5.42 -10.75 4.08
CA SER A 183 5.50 -11.17 2.67
C SER A 183 5.46 -9.98 1.71
N TYR A 184 4.61 -8.98 1.95
CA TYR A 184 4.58 -7.75 1.14
C TYR A 184 5.88 -6.94 1.25
N ARG A 185 6.44 -6.80 2.45
CA ARG A 185 7.73 -6.10 2.65
C ARG A 185 8.88 -6.81 1.94
N LEU A 186 8.88 -8.15 1.92
CA LEU A 186 9.92 -8.95 1.25
C LEU A 186 9.87 -8.83 -0.28
N LEU A 187 8.69 -8.69 -0.88
CA LEU A 187 8.55 -8.38 -2.31
C LEU A 187 9.04 -6.98 -2.68
N GLY A 188 9.08 -6.05 -1.73
CA GLY A 188 9.20 -4.63 -2.01
C GLY A 188 10.52 -4.17 -2.66
N SER A 189 11.58 -4.97 -2.60
CA SER A 189 12.83 -4.67 -3.33
C SER A 189 12.93 -5.40 -4.67
N PHE A 190 12.00 -6.32 -4.97
CA PHE A 190 12.05 -7.08 -6.20
C PHE A 190 11.72 -6.16 -7.39
N ALA A 191 12.56 -6.22 -8.42
CA ALA A 191 12.41 -5.42 -9.64
C ALA A 191 12.23 -3.89 -9.42
N ALA A 192 12.71 -3.34 -8.29
CA ALA A 192 12.66 -1.91 -8.03
C ALA A 192 13.33 -1.11 -9.16
N GLY A 193 12.65 -0.08 -9.67
CA GLY A 193 13.12 0.71 -10.81
C GLY A 193 13.01 0.03 -12.18
N GLN A 194 12.43 -1.17 -12.27
CA GLN A 194 12.14 -1.80 -13.57
C GLN A 194 10.77 -1.35 -14.09
N LYS A 195 10.69 -1.12 -15.40
CA LYS A 195 9.44 -0.76 -16.07
C LYS A 195 8.61 -2.01 -16.37
N LEU A 196 7.87 -2.47 -15.36
CA LEU A 196 7.06 -3.69 -15.43
C LEU A 196 5.60 -3.45 -15.83
N TYR A 197 5.08 -2.26 -15.49
CA TYR A 197 3.69 -1.89 -15.75
C TYR A 197 3.61 -0.74 -16.74
N LYS A 198 2.64 -0.80 -17.63
CA LYS A 198 2.24 0.30 -18.50
C LYS A 198 0.72 0.38 -18.57
N VAL A 199 0.20 1.56 -18.88
CA VAL A 199 -1.21 1.72 -19.24
C VAL A 199 -1.35 1.51 -20.75
N ASP A 200 -2.35 0.74 -21.15
CA ASP A 200 -2.76 0.54 -22.54
C ASP A 200 -4.28 0.32 -22.57
N HIS A 201 -4.84 -0.11 -23.70
CA HIS A 201 -6.27 -0.37 -23.82
C HIS A 201 -6.58 -1.86 -23.95
N SER A 202 -7.66 -2.31 -23.33
CA SER A 202 -8.25 -3.62 -23.58
C SER A 202 -8.79 -3.70 -25.02
N PRO A 203 -9.11 -4.90 -25.53
CA PRO A 203 -9.80 -5.05 -26.83
C PRO A 203 -11.11 -4.26 -26.94
N GLU A 204 -11.77 -4.00 -25.80
CA GLU A 204 -13.00 -3.20 -25.67
C GLU A 204 -12.72 -1.69 -25.59
N GLY A 205 -11.46 -1.26 -25.64
CA GLY A 205 -11.06 0.14 -25.59
C GLY A 205 -11.02 0.75 -24.18
N LEU A 206 -11.05 -0.07 -23.13
CA LEU A 206 -10.98 0.40 -21.74
C LEU A 206 -9.52 0.50 -21.27
N PRO A 207 -9.13 1.53 -20.51
CA PRO A 207 -7.77 1.65 -20.00
C PRO A 207 -7.46 0.51 -19.03
N CYS A 208 -6.33 -0.16 -19.25
CA CYS A 208 -5.86 -1.30 -18.48
C CYS A 208 -4.38 -1.14 -18.10
N ILE A 209 -4.04 -1.59 -16.90
CA ILE A 209 -2.66 -1.79 -16.46
C ILE A 209 -2.20 -3.13 -17.03
N ILE A 210 -1.19 -3.10 -17.90
CA ILE A 210 -0.57 -4.28 -18.48
C ILE A 210 0.73 -4.56 -17.76
N PHE A 211 0.90 -5.81 -17.34
CA PHE A 211 2.15 -6.33 -16.81
C PHE A 211 2.96 -7.04 -17.90
N THR A 212 4.23 -6.67 -18.07
CA THR A 212 5.15 -7.31 -19.03
C THR A 212 6.37 -7.87 -18.29
N SER A 213 6.59 -9.19 -18.39
CA SER A 213 7.80 -9.85 -17.88
C SER A 213 8.73 -10.22 -19.04
N SER A 214 10.03 -9.97 -18.88
CA SER A 214 11.07 -10.25 -19.89
C SER A 214 11.31 -11.73 -20.15
N ARG A 215 10.76 -12.64 -19.33
CA ARG A 215 10.90 -14.10 -19.54
C ARG A 215 9.72 -14.73 -20.32
N HIS A 216 8.69 -13.96 -20.69
CA HIS A 216 7.51 -14.43 -21.46
C HIS A 216 7.60 -14.23 -22.97
N HIS A 217 8.81 -14.11 -23.55
CA HIS A 217 8.99 -14.03 -25.01
C HIS A 217 8.46 -15.25 -25.80
N VAL A 218 8.00 -16.32 -25.13
CA VAL A 218 7.63 -17.59 -25.76
C VAL A 218 6.12 -17.89 -25.73
N LEU A 219 5.30 -17.16 -24.96
CA LEU A 219 3.83 -17.28 -24.97
C LEU A 219 3.19 -15.90 -24.73
N ASP A 220 2.22 -15.52 -25.57
CA ASP A 220 1.42 -14.27 -25.59
C ASP A 220 0.60 -13.98 -24.31
N LYS A 221 1.02 -14.47 -23.14
CA LYS A 221 0.30 -14.31 -21.89
C LYS A 221 0.74 -13.04 -21.17
N PHE A 222 0.20 -11.90 -21.59
CA PHE A 222 0.21 -10.68 -20.78
C PHE A 222 -0.95 -10.72 -19.79
N SER A 223 -0.68 -10.37 -18.54
CA SER A 223 -1.71 -10.16 -17.53
C SER A 223 -2.12 -8.69 -17.57
N MET A 224 -3.42 -8.42 -17.50
CA MET A 224 -3.94 -7.06 -17.40
C MET A 224 -5.03 -6.94 -16.33
N VAL A 225 -5.22 -5.72 -15.82
CA VAL A 225 -6.35 -5.34 -14.96
C VAL A 225 -6.87 -3.98 -15.41
N LYS A 226 -8.17 -3.71 -15.24
CA LYS A 226 -8.75 -2.39 -15.49
C LYS A 226 -8.03 -1.32 -14.66
N VAL A 227 -7.77 -0.15 -15.23
CA VAL A 227 -7.37 1.03 -14.44
C VAL A 227 -8.59 1.48 -13.62
N PRO A 228 -8.50 1.55 -12.28
CA PRO A 228 -9.63 1.96 -11.47
C PRO A 228 -10.12 3.36 -11.83
N THR A 229 -11.44 3.53 -11.80
CA THR A 229 -12.12 4.79 -12.12
C THR A 229 -12.98 5.22 -10.94
N LEU A 230 -12.92 6.49 -10.58
CA LEU A 230 -13.74 7.08 -9.53
C LEU A 230 -14.92 7.82 -10.17
N ASP A 231 -16.12 7.25 -10.06
CA ASP A 231 -17.37 7.85 -10.55
C ASP A 231 -18.17 8.54 -9.43
N ALA A 232 -17.51 9.34 -8.60
CA ALA A 232 -18.12 10.00 -7.46
C ALA A 232 -18.21 11.52 -7.63
N SER A 233 -19.15 12.14 -6.94
CA SER A 233 -19.34 13.59 -6.89
C SER A 233 -19.38 14.08 -5.44
N LYS A 234 -19.34 15.39 -5.23
CA LYS A 234 -19.42 15.97 -3.89
C LYS A 234 -20.71 15.58 -3.16
N GLU A 235 -21.84 15.44 -3.86
CA GLU A 235 -23.11 15.00 -3.25
C GLU A 235 -22.99 13.59 -2.65
N HIS A 236 -22.20 12.72 -3.28
CA HIS A 236 -21.92 11.40 -2.73
C HIS A 236 -21.12 11.48 -1.43
N LEU A 237 -20.19 12.43 -1.28
CA LEU A 237 -19.45 12.65 -0.02
C LEU A 237 -20.37 13.23 1.07
N GLU A 238 -21.20 14.21 0.71
CA GLU A 238 -22.13 14.88 1.62
C GLU A 238 -23.17 13.90 2.19
N ALA A 239 -23.58 12.88 1.42
CA ALA A 239 -24.48 11.83 1.89
C ALA A 239 -23.97 11.07 3.14
N PHE A 240 -22.65 11.03 3.37
CA PHE A 240 -22.06 10.40 4.55
C PHE A 240 -21.95 11.36 5.75
N GLN A 241 -21.98 12.67 5.56
CA GLN A 241 -21.97 13.64 6.67
C GLN A 241 -23.26 13.60 7.48
N TYR A 242 -24.38 13.29 6.82
CA TYR A 242 -25.70 13.22 7.48
C TYR A 242 -25.96 11.93 8.26
N ARG A 243 -25.16 10.87 8.07
CA ARG A 243 -25.32 9.60 8.82
C ARG A 243 -24.72 9.64 10.23
N SER A 244 -23.99 10.70 10.59
CA SER A 244 -23.34 10.87 11.89
C SER A 244 -24.08 11.79 12.87
N LYS A 245 -25.32 12.19 12.55
CA LYS A 245 -26.24 12.90 13.47
C LYS A 245 -27.45 12.02 13.76
#